data_AF-A0A7W2SCJ9-F1
#
_entry.id   AF-A0A7W2SCJ9-F1
#
_cell.length_a   1.000
_cell.length_b   1.000
_cell.length_c   1.000
_cell.angle_alpha   90.00
_cell.angle_beta   90.00
_cell.angle_gamma   90.00
#
_symmetry.space_group_name_H-M   'P 1'
#
loop_
_entity.id
_entity.type
_entity.pdbx_description
1 polymer ?
#
loop_
_entity_poly.entity_id
_entity_poly.type
_entity_poly.pdbx_seq_one_letter_code
_entity_poly.pdbx_strand_id
1 'polypeptide(L)'
;MAISNYAPGQELSSIDFQSMIGGPLGAIVDAQAQAALSTVDFIKAVGFTPDSEDATTGEVTPGTPVYVSFKYPKMVAPYEAAINGRITAIAVTSGGSGYTAGAAVTITGAGSEATATATVDGGGVITAINITNAGSGYDGTTSVAAAGGSGLAVTVTTEDKAAVPAVFNEMQLEVPILTMLPIPFIRVEEGEIDFHAKITSMEYASVGSQFKASTSFGYNSTTSGSVSGGTGGITSLFAKSSAKAKYSSSVNFKVNASYQRTSRQGNKVDKTFQLGIKVKVAQDEIPAGMEKLLGILEDAIVAQPTGS
;
A
#
# COMPACT_ATOMS: atom_id res chain seq x y z
N MET A 1 43.18 10.36 49.12
CA MET A 1 42.46 9.42 48.24
C MET A 1 41.19 10.12 47.78
N ALA A 2 41.07 10.43 46.49
CA ALA A 2 39.84 10.97 45.94
C ALA A 2 38.85 9.82 45.77
N ILE A 3 37.68 9.95 46.40
CA ILE A 3 36.55 9.04 46.23
C ILE A 3 35.96 9.41 44.87
N SER A 4 36.17 8.59 43.82
CA SER A 4 35.47 8.81 42.55
C SER A 4 34.00 8.45 42.76
N ASN A 5 33.18 9.48 42.94
CA ASN A 5 31.76 9.36 43.20
C ASN A 5 31.07 8.96 41.88
N TYR A 6 31.00 7.65 41.60
CA TYR A 6 30.25 7.14 40.44
C TYR A 6 28.75 7.30 40.71
N ALA A 7 28.15 8.32 40.09
CA ALA A 7 26.71 8.57 40.15
C ALA A 7 26.08 8.09 38.83
N PRO A 8 25.44 6.91 38.78
CA PRO A 8 24.85 6.38 37.55
C PRO A 8 23.79 7.32 36.92
N GLY A 9 23.22 8.25 37.70
CA GLY A 9 22.31 9.29 37.21
C GLY A 9 22.98 10.39 36.36
N GLN A 10 24.27 10.71 36.58
CA GLN A 10 24.99 11.68 35.73
C GLN A 10 25.43 11.06 34.40
N GLU A 11 25.71 9.76 34.38
CA GLU A 11 26.11 9.03 33.17
C GLU A 11 24.93 8.79 32.21
N LEU A 12 23.72 8.57 32.73
CA LEU A 12 22.48 8.53 31.93
C LEU A 12 22.10 9.91 31.36
N SER A 13 22.49 11.00 32.03
CA SER A 13 22.30 12.37 31.57
C SER A 13 23.25 12.77 30.42
N SER A 14 24.31 12.00 30.16
CA SER A 14 25.26 12.25 29.08
C SER A 14 24.83 11.65 27.73
N ILE A 15 23.74 10.89 27.72
CA ILE A 15 23.15 10.36 26.49
C ILE A 15 22.38 11.49 25.82
N ASP A 16 22.82 11.86 24.63
CA ASP A 16 22.11 12.83 23.80
C ASP A 16 20.90 12.15 23.13
N PHE A 17 19.82 12.03 23.90
CA PHE A 17 18.55 11.49 23.40
C PHE A 17 17.99 12.30 22.22
N GLN A 18 18.36 13.58 22.11
CA GLN A 18 17.92 14.42 21.00
C GLN A 18 18.52 13.96 19.68
N SER A 19 19.82 13.65 19.61
CA SER A 19 20.41 13.12 18.37
C SER A 19 20.05 11.66 18.12
N MET A 20 19.91 10.85 19.18
CA MET A 20 19.56 9.42 19.06
C MET A 20 18.11 9.17 18.60
N ILE A 21 17.19 10.08 18.91
CA ILE A 21 15.79 9.99 18.46
C ILE A 21 15.54 10.92 17.26
N GLY A 22 16.12 12.12 17.27
CA GLY A 22 15.92 13.12 16.23
C GLY A 22 16.53 12.74 14.88
N GLY A 23 17.67 12.03 14.86
CA GLY A 23 18.27 11.55 13.61
C GLY A 23 17.33 10.61 12.84
N PRO A 24 16.84 9.51 13.47
CA PRO A 24 15.85 8.63 12.86
C PRO A 24 14.53 9.33 12.47
N LEU A 25 14.01 10.23 13.31
CA LEU A 25 12.79 10.98 12.98
C LEU A 25 12.97 11.89 11.76
N GLY A 26 14.10 12.60 11.68
CA GLY A 26 14.45 13.41 10.51
C GLY A 26 14.57 12.57 9.24
N ALA A 27 15.24 11.41 9.34
CA ALA A 27 15.35 10.49 8.22
C ALA A 27 13.99 9.95 7.73
N ILE A 28 13.02 9.75 8.62
CA ILE A 28 11.66 9.35 8.24
C ILE A 28 10.94 10.47 7.49
N VAL A 29 11.06 11.71 7.95
CA VAL A 29 10.45 12.88 7.27
C VAL A 29 11.07 13.06 5.88
N ASP A 30 12.38 12.96 5.77
CA ASP A 30 13.09 13.03 4.49
C ASP A 30 12.67 11.88 3.56
N ALA A 31 12.56 10.66 4.09
CA ALA A 31 12.09 9.51 3.33
C ALA A 31 10.64 9.68 2.83
N GLN A 32 9.74 10.25 3.63
CA GLN A 32 8.39 10.58 3.20
C GLN A 32 8.37 11.65 2.11
N ALA A 33 9.19 12.69 2.23
CA ALA A 33 9.30 13.73 1.21
C ALA A 33 9.82 13.15 -0.12
N GLN A 34 10.87 12.31 -0.08
CA GLN A 34 11.40 11.62 -1.25
C GLN A 34 10.37 10.67 -1.88
N ALA A 35 9.60 9.95 -1.06
CA ALA A 35 8.52 9.09 -1.56
C ALA A 35 7.44 9.91 -2.28
N ALA A 36 7.01 11.04 -1.72
CA ALA A 36 6.06 11.94 -2.37
C ALA A 36 6.59 12.52 -3.69
N LEU A 37 7.87 12.92 -3.72
CA LEU A 37 8.52 13.39 -4.95
C LEU A 37 8.55 12.30 -6.04
N SER A 38 8.82 11.05 -5.67
CA SER A 38 8.83 9.94 -6.64
C SER A 38 7.48 9.76 -7.35
N THR A 39 6.36 9.99 -6.64
CA THR A 39 5.02 9.99 -7.24
C THR A 39 4.83 11.17 -8.20
N VAL A 40 5.26 12.38 -7.81
CA VAL A 40 5.16 13.57 -8.65
C VAL A 40 6.00 13.41 -9.92
N ASP A 41 7.21 12.90 -9.78
CA ASP A 41 8.14 12.69 -10.88
C ASP A 41 7.60 11.64 -11.85
N PHE A 42 7.00 10.56 -11.33
CA PHE A 42 6.31 9.57 -12.15
C PHE A 42 5.16 10.19 -12.96
N ILE A 43 4.31 10.98 -12.31
CA ILE A 43 3.18 11.65 -12.97
C ILE A 43 3.66 12.62 -14.05
N LYS A 44 4.68 13.43 -13.76
CA LYS A 44 5.24 14.37 -14.74
C LYS A 44 5.88 13.64 -15.91
N ALA A 45 6.65 12.59 -15.65
CA ALA A 45 7.37 11.85 -16.68
C ALA A 45 6.45 11.07 -17.62
N VAL A 46 5.37 10.47 -17.11
CA VAL A 46 4.47 9.64 -17.93
C VAL A 46 3.25 10.40 -18.40
N GLY A 47 2.75 11.33 -17.60
CA GLY A 47 1.48 12.00 -17.82
C GLY A 47 1.55 13.28 -18.63
N PHE A 48 2.71 13.93 -18.74
CA PHE A 48 2.86 15.22 -19.39
C PHE A 48 4.04 15.23 -20.36
N THR A 49 3.93 16.04 -21.41
CA THR A 49 5.10 16.37 -22.25
C THR A 49 6.08 17.21 -21.42
N PRO A 50 7.39 17.18 -21.72
CA PRO A 50 8.35 18.02 -21.02
C PRO A 50 8.03 19.51 -21.25
N ASP A 51 8.31 20.33 -20.24
CA ASP A 51 8.23 21.78 -20.36
C ASP A 51 9.21 22.25 -21.46
N SER A 52 8.80 23.25 -22.24
CA SER A 52 9.61 23.85 -23.29
C SER A 52 9.98 25.27 -22.89
N GLU A 53 11.26 25.60 -22.89
CA GLU A 53 11.74 26.97 -22.67
C GLU A 53 12.11 27.60 -24.01
N ASP A 54 11.53 28.76 -24.32
CA ASP A 54 11.94 29.54 -25.48
C ASP A 54 13.29 30.22 -25.19
N ALA A 55 14.32 29.81 -25.92
CA ALA A 55 15.70 30.29 -25.78
C ALA A 55 15.86 31.81 -26.00
N THR A 56 14.86 32.49 -26.56
CA THR A 56 14.93 33.91 -26.90
C THR A 56 14.26 34.80 -25.84
N THR A 57 13.18 34.33 -25.23
CA THR A 57 12.37 35.10 -24.26
C THR A 57 12.53 34.60 -22.82
N GLY A 58 13.07 33.39 -22.62
CA GLY A 58 13.12 32.71 -21.32
C GLY A 58 11.73 32.28 -20.83
N GLU A 59 10.73 32.26 -21.71
CA GLU A 59 9.37 31.86 -21.35
C GLU A 59 9.28 30.33 -21.29
N VAL A 60 8.85 29.82 -20.13
CA VAL A 60 8.64 28.39 -19.90
C VAL A 60 7.19 28.06 -20.24
N THR A 61 6.99 27.27 -21.28
CA THR A 61 5.69 26.71 -21.65
C THR A 61 5.50 25.38 -20.89
N PRO A 62 4.48 25.28 -20.02
CA PRO A 62 4.20 24.04 -19.31
C PRO A 62 3.82 22.89 -20.25
N GLY A 63 4.23 21.70 -19.88
CA GLY A 63 3.87 20.45 -20.55
C GLY A 63 2.36 20.20 -20.62
N THR A 64 1.90 19.66 -21.74
CA THR A 64 0.50 19.24 -21.92
C THR A 64 0.30 17.78 -21.53
N PRO A 65 -0.90 17.36 -21.08
CA PRO A 65 -1.16 15.96 -20.77
C PRO A 65 -1.02 15.05 -22.01
N VAL A 66 -0.52 13.83 -21.80
CA VAL A 66 -0.38 12.83 -22.85
C VAL A 66 -1.66 12.00 -22.94
N TYR A 67 -2.22 11.88 -24.15
CA TYR A 67 -3.45 11.14 -24.44
C TYR A 67 -3.18 9.90 -25.29
N VAL A 68 -4.01 8.88 -25.10
CA VAL A 68 -4.11 7.70 -25.96
C VAL A 68 -5.43 7.77 -26.73
N SER A 69 -5.36 7.58 -28.04
CA SER A 69 -6.54 7.58 -28.93
C SER A 69 -6.97 6.16 -29.27
N PHE A 70 -8.23 5.82 -29.01
CA PHE A 70 -8.86 4.55 -29.41
C PHE A 70 -9.88 4.80 -30.51
N LYS A 71 -9.85 4.00 -31.57
CA LYS A 71 -10.87 4.04 -32.62
C LYS A 71 -11.78 2.83 -32.52
N TYR A 72 -13.08 3.04 -32.59
CA TYR A 72 -14.07 1.96 -32.54
C TYR A 72 -15.32 2.29 -33.38
N PRO A 73 -15.90 1.31 -34.10
CA PRO A 73 -17.15 1.52 -34.80
C PRO A 73 -18.32 1.61 -33.80
N LYS A 74 -19.18 2.61 -33.99
CA LYS A 74 -20.42 2.77 -33.23
C LYS A 74 -21.61 2.84 -34.20
N MET A 75 -22.67 2.10 -33.87
CA MET A 75 -23.93 2.19 -34.60
C MET A 75 -24.60 3.52 -34.29
N VAL A 76 -24.83 4.33 -35.33
CA VAL A 76 -25.49 5.64 -35.23
C VAL A 76 -26.96 5.54 -35.62
N ALA A 77 -27.30 4.60 -36.51
CA ALA A 77 -28.69 4.30 -36.87
C ALA A 77 -28.88 2.78 -36.98
N PRO A 78 -29.95 2.22 -36.37
CA PRO A 78 -30.27 0.80 -36.51
C PRO A 78 -30.79 0.49 -37.92
N TYR A 79 -30.78 -0.79 -38.27
CA TYR A 79 -31.42 -1.27 -39.50
C TYR A 79 -32.93 -1.07 -39.44
N GLU A 80 -33.52 -0.52 -40.51
CA GLU A 80 -34.96 -0.46 -40.69
C GLU A 80 -35.38 -1.37 -41.84
N ALA A 81 -36.27 -2.32 -41.55
CA ALA A 81 -36.74 -3.27 -42.55
C ALA A 81 -37.61 -2.59 -43.62
N ALA A 82 -37.57 -3.14 -44.84
CA ALA A 82 -38.47 -2.70 -45.90
C ALA A 82 -39.93 -3.01 -45.54
N ILE A 83 -40.82 -2.10 -45.91
CA ILE A 83 -42.26 -2.30 -45.94
C ILE A 83 -42.66 -2.32 -47.41
N ASN A 84 -43.29 -3.40 -47.87
CA ASN A 84 -43.82 -3.47 -49.23
C ASN A 84 -45.31 -3.80 -49.16
N GLY A 85 -46.14 -2.98 -49.80
CA GLY A 85 -47.55 -3.20 -50.00
C GLY A 85 -48.34 -3.28 -48.71
N ARG A 86 -47.99 -2.47 -47.70
CA ARG A 86 -48.73 -2.43 -46.44
C ARG A 86 -49.97 -1.55 -46.61
N ILE A 87 -51.15 -2.06 -46.28
CA ILE A 87 -52.38 -1.26 -46.37
C ILE A 87 -52.40 -0.23 -45.23
N THR A 88 -52.40 1.05 -45.56
CA THR A 88 -52.44 2.16 -44.57
C THR A 88 -53.83 2.72 -44.38
N ALA A 89 -54.67 2.70 -45.42
CA ALA A 89 -56.04 3.17 -45.35
C ALA A 89 -56.94 2.44 -46.36
N ILE A 90 -58.20 2.25 -45.99
CA ILE A 90 -59.27 1.83 -46.89
C ILE A 90 -60.37 2.88 -46.79
N ALA A 91 -60.46 3.77 -47.78
CA ALA A 91 -61.45 4.83 -47.83
C ALA A 91 -62.72 4.32 -48.51
N VAL A 92 -63.88 4.48 -47.87
CA VAL A 92 -65.17 4.13 -48.46
C VAL A 92 -65.65 5.27 -49.35
N THR A 93 -65.78 5.01 -50.65
CA THR A 93 -66.29 5.97 -51.64
C THR A 93 -67.80 5.85 -51.81
N SER A 94 -68.34 4.64 -51.67
CA SER A 94 -69.78 4.36 -51.60
C SER A 94 -70.01 3.20 -50.64
N GLY A 95 -70.84 3.41 -49.62
CA GLY A 95 -71.10 2.40 -48.58
C GLY A 95 -72.03 1.26 -49.00
N GLY A 96 -72.59 1.33 -50.22
CA GLY A 96 -73.55 0.35 -50.74
C GLY A 96 -74.84 0.23 -49.92
N SER A 97 -75.51 -0.91 -50.00
CA SER A 97 -76.75 -1.18 -49.26
C SER A 97 -76.95 -2.66 -48.94
N GLY A 98 -77.77 -2.95 -47.93
CA GLY A 98 -78.17 -4.30 -47.54
C GLY A 98 -77.20 -5.02 -46.60
N TYR A 99 -76.19 -4.33 -46.06
CA TYR A 99 -75.24 -4.93 -45.13
C TYR A 99 -75.84 -5.08 -43.73
N THR A 100 -75.43 -6.12 -43.01
CA THR A 100 -75.78 -6.34 -41.61
C THR A 100 -74.61 -5.96 -40.68
N ALA A 101 -74.91 -5.58 -39.44
CA ALA A 101 -73.88 -5.30 -38.45
C ALA A 101 -72.96 -6.52 -38.27
N GLY A 102 -71.64 -6.33 -38.40
CA GLY A 102 -70.66 -7.42 -38.35
C GLY A 102 -70.42 -8.13 -39.69
N ALA A 103 -70.81 -7.55 -40.82
CA ALA A 103 -70.50 -8.08 -42.16
C ALA A 103 -69.00 -8.40 -42.31
N ALA A 104 -68.68 -9.63 -42.74
CA ALA A 104 -67.31 -10.06 -42.95
C ALA A 104 -66.70 -9.30 -44.13
N VAL A 105 -65.53 -8.68 -43.91
CA VAL A 105 -64.77 -7.97 -44.94
C VAL A 105 -63.68 -8.90 -45.48
N THR A 106 -63.66 -9.07 -46.79
CA THR A 106 -62.63 -9.83 -47.50
C THR A 106 -61.79 -8.86 -48.32
N ILE A 107 -60.49 -8.87 -48.07
CA ILE A 107 -59.50 -8.13 -48.86
C ILE A 107 -58.86 -9.13 -49.82
N THR A 108 -58.91 -8.85 -51.11
CA THR A 108 -58.37 -9.72 -52.16
C THR A 108 -57.36 -8.95 -53.00
N GLY A 109 -56.15 -9.46 -53.13
CA GLY A 109 -55.07 -8.86 -53.90
C GLY A 109 -53.85 -9.77 -53.91
N ALA A 110 -52.72 -9.27 -54.44
CA ALA A 110 -51.44 -9.98 -54.45
C ALA A 110 -50.82 -10.16 -53.05
N GLY A 111 -51.27 -9.39 -52.07
CA GLY A 111 -50.77 -9.40 -50.69
C GLY A 111 -51.34 -10.50 -49.81
N SER A 112 -50.81 -10.60 -48.59
CA SER A 112 -51.18 -11.61 -47.59
C SER A 112 -51.52 -10.98 -46.23
N GLU A 113 -52.36 -11.70 -45.47
CA GLU A 113 -52.69 -11.45 -44.06
C GLU A 113 -53.45 -10.15 -43.74
N ALA A 114 -53.85 -9.35 -44.74
CA ALA A 114 -54.70 -8.20 -44.42
C ALA A 114 -56.10 -8.65 -43.97
N THR A 115 -56.55 -8.06 -42.89
CA THR A 115 -57.90 -8.24 -42.34
C THR A 115 -58.47 -6.88 -41.98
N ALA A 116 -59.79 -6.73 -42.11
CA ALA A 116 -60.50 -5.51 -41.76
C ALA A 116 -61.91 -5.85 -41.26
N THR A 117 -62.57 -4.86 -40.68
CA THR A 117 -63.95 -4.93 -40.22
C THR A 117 -64.74 -3.75 -40.77
N ALA A 118 -66.02 -3.97 -41.10
CA ALA A 118 -66.89 -2.91 -41.59
C ALA A 118 -67.76 -2.37 -40.46
N THR A 119 -67.90 -1.05 -40.40
CA THR A 119 -68.90 -0.38 -39.58
C THR A 119 -70.13 -0.11 -40.45
N VAL A 120 -71.27 -0.65 -40.04
CA VAL A 120 -72.54 -0.55 -40.78
C VAL A 120 -73.53 0.28 -39.96
N ASP A 121 -74.28 1.17 -40.61
CA ASP A 121 -75.33 1.96 -39.97
C ASP A 121 -76.67 1.21 -39.85
N GLY A 122 -77.66 1.83 -39.20
CA GLY A 122 -79.00 1.25 -39.04
C GLY A 122 -79.80 1.08 -40.34
N GLY A 123 -79.32 1.66 -41.45
CA GLY A 123 -79.89 1.54 -42.80
C GLY A 123 -79.22 0.48 -43.66
N GLY A 124 -78.19 -0.20 -43.14
CA GLY A 124 -77.45 -1.24 -43.86
C GLY A 124 -76.40 -0.71 -44.84
N VAL A 125 -75.87 0.49 -44.60
CA VAL A 125 -74.79 1.14 -45.38
C VAL A 125 -73.47 1.05 -44.61
N ILE A 126 -72.37 0.74 -45.29
CA ILE A 126 -71.02 0.74 -44.69
C ILE A 126 -70.51 2.18 -44.59
N THR A 127 -70.21 2.65 -43.37
CA THR A 127 -69.71 4.01 -43.11
C THR A 127 -68.20 4.08 -42.98
N ALA A 128 -67.55 2.98 -42.58
CA ALA A 128 -66.10 2.88 -42.46
C ALA A 128 -65.61 1.43 -42.60
N ILE A 129 -64.37 1.26 -43.04
CA ILE A 129 -63.65 -0.02 -43.00
C ILE A 129 -62.42 0.17 -42.12
N ASN A 130 -62.39 -0.53 -40.99
CA ASN A 130 -61.30 -0.46 -40.02
C ASN A 130 -60.36 -1.64 -40.23
N ILE A 131 -59.11 -1.34 -40.55
CA ILE A 131 -58.07 -2.35 -40.77
C ILE A 131 -57.68 -2.97 -39.42
N THR A 132 -57.78 -4.29 -39.30
CA THR A 132 -57.37 -5.05 -38.10
C THR A 132 -55.96 -5.64 -38.27
N ASN A 133 -55.60 -6.02 -39.50
CA ASN A 133 -54.22 -6.32 -39.89
C ASN A 133 -53.97 -5.69 -41.26
N ALA A 134 -52.92 -4.88 -41.38
CA ALA A 134 -52.58 -4.20 -42.62
C ALA A 134 -52.04 -5.16 -43.70
N GLY A 135 -51.56 -6.34 -43.28
CA GLY A 135 -50.90 -7.30 -44.16
C GLY A 135 -49.67 -6.72 -44.87
N SER A 136 -49.20 -7.43 -45.90
CA SER A 136 -48.07 -6.99 -46.74
C SER A 136 -48.22 -7.49 -48.17
N GLY A 137 -47.53 -6.84 -49.12
CA GLY A 137 -47.50 -7.22 -50.54
C GLY A 137 -48.74 -6.82 -51.35
N TYR A 138 -49.62 -5.96 -50.82
CA TYR A 138 -50.76 -5.43 -51.56
C TYR A 138 -50.33 -4.35 -52.55
N ASP A 139 -51.00 -4.32 -53.70
CA ASP A 139 -50.73 -3.36 -54.77
C ASP A 139 -52.03 -2.63 -55.17
N GLY A 140 -51.95 -1.83 -56.24
CA GLY A 140 -53.11 -1.10 -56.78
C GLY A 140 -54.23 -1.97 -57.35
N THR A 141 -54.07 -3.30 -57.41
CA THR A 141 -55.12 -4.25 -57.83
C THR A 141 -55.94 -4.79 -56.64
N THR A 142 -55.59 -4.39 -55.42
CA THR A 142 -56.28 -4.82 -54.20
C THR A 142 -57.72 -4.35 -54.17
N SER A 143 -58.64 -5.28 -53.98
CA SER A 143 -60.08 -5.05 -53.85
C SER A 143 -60.58 -5.44 -52.47
N VAL A 144 -61.64 -4.77 -52.02
CA VAL A 144 -62.27 -5.06 -50.72
C VAL A 144 -63.76 -5.29 -50.95
N ALA A 145 -64.27 -6.41 -50.44
CA ALA A 145 -65.67 -6.77 -50.50
C ALA A 145 -66.21 -7.04 -49.09
N ALA A 146 -67.49 -6.78 -48.88
CA ALA A 146 -68.20 -7.11 -47.64
C ALA A 146 -69.35 -8.08 -47.94
N ALA A 147 -69.58 -9.05 -47.06
CA ALA A 147 -70.63 -10.06 -47.23
C ALA A 147 -72.04 -9.51 -46.94
N GLY A 148 -73.05 -10.01 -47.67
CA GLY A 148 -74.47 -9.78 -47.38
C GLY A 148 -75.14 -8.58 -48.05
N GLY A 149 -74.38 -7.69 -48.69
CA GLY A 149 -74.91 -6.50 -49.39
C GLY A 149 -74.30 -6.28 -50.77
N SER A 150 -74.62 -5.15 -51.41
CA SER A 150 -74.12 -4.79 -52.75
C SER A 150 -73.78 -3.30 -52.87
N GLY A 151 -72.91 -2.95 -53.83
CA GLY A 151 -72.61 -1.56 -54.18
C GLY A 151 -71.51 -0.87 -53.35
N LEU A 152 -70.74 -1.62 -52.57
CA LEU A 152 -69.54 -1.10 -51.88
C LEU A 152 -68.49 -0.68 -52.91
N ALA A 153 -68.03 0.57 -52.82
CA ALA A 153 -66.89 1.09 -53.56
C ALA A 153 -65.87 1.66 -52.58
N VAL A 154 -64.60 1.25 -52.71
CA VAL A 154 -63.52 1.62 -51.81
C VAL A 154 -62.27 2.01 -52.58
N THR A 155 -61.41 2.80 -51.96
CA THR A 155 -60.05 3.08 -52.43
C THR A 155 -59.06 2.59 -51.37
N VAL A 156 -58.12 1.73 -51.76
CA VAL A 156 -57.08 1.18 -50.88
C VAL A 156 -55.79 1.97 -51.07
N THR A 157 -55.22 2.47 -49.98
CA THR A 157 -53.91 3.13 -49.98
C THR A 157 -52.87 2.19 -49.41
N THR A 158 -51.79 1.95 -50.15
CA THR A 158 -50.65 1.14 -49.72
C THR A 158 -49.41 2.00 -49.48
N GLU A 159 -48.53 1.56 -48.59
CA GLU A 159 -47.24 2.17 -48.32
C GLU A 159 -46.12 1.21 -48.69
N ASP A 160 -45.15 1.74 -49.47
CA ASP A 160 -43.88 1.11 -49.78
C ASP A 160 -42.75 1.97 -49.19
N LYS A 161 -41.94 1.36 -48.34
CA LYS A 161 -40.73 1.95 -47.75
C LYS A 161 -39.56 1.00 -47.99
N ALA A 162 -38.52 1.48 -48.67
CA ALA A 162 -37.31 0.70 -48.89
C ALA A 162 -36.57 0.42 -47.56
N ALA A 163 -35.85 -0.69 -47.50
CA ALA A 163 -35.01 -1.00 -46.34
C ALA A 163 -33.88 0.03 -46.20
N VAL A 164 -33.67 0.51 -44.97
CA VAL A 164 -32.56 1.41 -44.65
C VAL A 164 -31.48 0.58 -43.94
N PRO A 165 -30.27 0.45 -44.52
CA PRO A 165 -29.19 -0.29 -43.89
C PRO A 165 -28.74 0.38 -42.58
N ALA A 166 -28.27 -0.41 -41.62
CA ALA A 166 -27.68 0.14 -40.39
C ALA A 166 -26.43 0.97 -40.74
N VAL A 167 -26.30 2.15 -40.12
CA VAL A 167 -25.17 3.05 -40.34
C VAL A 167 -24.24 2.98 -39.14
N PHE A 168 -22.99 2.61 -39.41
CA PHE A 168 -21.90 2.64 -38.44
C PHE A 168 -20.99 3.82 -38.74
N ASN A 169 -20.60 4.53 -37.69
CA ASN A 169 -19.59 5.58 -37.78
C ASN A 169 -18.39 5.21 -36.90
N GLU A 170 -17.19 5.54 -37.35
CA GLU A 170 -15.98 5.34 -36.56
C GLU A 170 -15.85 6.45 -35.53
N MET A 171 -15.81 6.10 -34.25
CA MET A 171 -15.62 7.02 -33.15
C MET A 171 -14.17 6.98 -32.69
N GLN A 172 -13.60 8.15 -32.39
CA GLN A 172 -12.32 8.31 -31.73
C GLN A 172 -12.56 8.75 -30.28
N LEU A 173 -11.97 8.01 -29.35
CA LEU A 173 -11.97 8.29 -27.91
C LEU A 173 -10.56 8.68 -27.49
N GLU A 174 -10.41 9.85 -26.88
CA GLU A 174 -9.12 10.32 -26.35
C GLU A 174 -9.15 10.27 -24.83
N VAL A 175 -8.22 9.51 -24.26
CA VAL A 175 -8.14 9.28 -22.81
C VAL A 175 -6.74 9.66 -22.31
N PRO A 176 -6.62 10.49 -21.26
CA PRO A 176 -5.33 10.78 -20.64
C PRO A 176 -4.66 9.51 -20.12
N ILE A 177 -3.37 9.31 -20.39
CA ILE A 177 -2.68 8.07 -19.98
C ILE A 177 -2.64 7.87 -18.46
N LEU A 178 -2.69 8.96 -17.69
CA LEU A 178 -2.69 8.95 -16.22
C LEU A 178 -3.89 8.23 -15.62
N THR A 179 -5.04 8.18 -16.30
CA THR A 179 -6.25 7.51 -15.77
C THR A 179 -6.20 5.99 -15.95
N MET A 180 -5.30 5.49 -16.79
CA MET A 180 -5.14 4.05 -17.09
C MET A 180 -3.92 3.43 -16.39
N LEU A 181 -3.10 4.24 -15.73
CA LEU A 181 -1.83 3.82 -15.17
C LEU A 181 -1.91 3.71 -13.64
N PRO A 182 -1.46 2.60 -13.03
CA PRO A 182 -1.35 2.52 -11.58
C PRO A 182 -0.24 3.46 -11.10
N ILE A 183 -0.62 4.51 -10.37
CA ILE A 183 0.32 5.48 -9.82
C ILE A 183 0.84 4.95 -8.47
N PRO A 184 2.17 4.79 -8.28
CA PRO A 184 2.72 4.39 -7.00
C PRO A 184 2.58 5.52 -5.98
N PHE A 185 2.18 5.17 -4.76
CA PHE A 185 2.00 6.12 -3.65
C PHE A 185 2.47 5.47 -2.35
N ILE A 186 3.75 5.67 -2.07
CA ILE A 186 4.42 5.07 -0.93
C ILE A 186 4.42 6.07 0.23
N ARG A 187 3.93 5.66 1.38
CA ARG A 187 3.95 6.46 2.62
C ARG A 187 4.53 5.64 3.76
N VAL A 188 5.32 6.31 4.61
CA VAL A 188 5.72 5.72 5.89
C VAL A 188 4.49 5.73 6.80
N GLU A 189 4.02 4.55 7.19
CA GLU A 189 2.82 4.36 8.01
C GLU A 189 3.16 4.39 9.50
N GLU A 190 4.22 3.68 9.89
CA GLU A 190 4.62 3.55 11.28
C GLU A 190 6.14 3.47 11.40
N GLY A 191 6.71 4.19 12.37
CA GLY A 191 8.11 4.08 12.77
C GLY A 191 8.20 3.65 14.22
N GLU A 192 8.71 2.44 14.48
CA GLU A 192 9.00 1.93 15.81
C GLU A 192 10.50 2.09 16.09
N ILE A 193 10.83 2.72 17.21
CA ILE A 193 12.21 2.96 17.65
C ILE A 193 12.41 2.18 18.96
N ASP A 194 13.16 1.08 18.88
CA ASP A 194 13.50 0.22 20.00
C ASP A 194 14.87 0.59 20.56
N PHE A 195 14.91 1.05 21.80
CA PHE A 195 16.17 1.39 22.48
C PHE A 195 16.48 0.39 23.60
N HIS A 196 17.54 -0.40 23.40
CA HIS A 196 18.06 -1.32 24.42
C HIS A 196 19.36 -0.77 25.01
N ALA A 197 19.30 -0.33 26.27
CA ALA A 197 20.49 0.05 27.04
C ALA A 197 20.79 -0.99 28.11
N LYS A 198 21.97 -1.62 28.05
CA LYS A 198 22.49 -2.48 29.12
C LYS A 198 23.71 -1.81 29.76
N ILE A 199 23.55 -1.41 31.01
CA ILE A 199 24.64 -0.86 31.82
C ILE A 199 25.09 -1.95 32.78
N THR A 200 26.29 -2.49 32.57
CA THR A 200 26.88 -3.44 33.53
C THR A 200 28.00 -2.74 34.28
N SER A 201 27.82 -2.56 35.58
CA SER A 201 28.86 -2.04 36.49
C SER A 201 29.37 -3.19 37.35
N MET A 202 30.69 -3.37 37.43
CA MET A 202 31.30 -4.30 38.39
C MET A 202 32.09 -3.51 39.43
N GLU A 203 31.70 -3.63 40.69
CA GLU A 203 32.38 -3.02 41.84
C GLU A 203 33.26 -4.07 42.53
N TYR A 204 34.58 -3.81 42.60
CA TYR A 204 35.50 -4.66 43.37
C TYR A 204 35.74 -4.08 44.76
N ALA A 205 35.16 -4.70 45.79
CA ALA A 205 35.50 -4.44 47.19
C ALA A 205 36.28 -5.64 47.75
N SER A 206 37.58 -5.46 48.04
CA SER A 206 38.33 -6.36 48.91
C SER A 206 39.54 -5.65 49.48
N VAL A 207 39.47 -5.30 50.77
CA VAL A 207 40.63 -4.98 51.59
C VAL A 207 40.47 -5.65 52.96
N GLY A 208 40.87 -6.91 53.04
CA GLY A 208 41.10 -7.61 54.30
C GLY A 208 42.59 -7.60 54.64
N SER A 209 43.02 -6.74 55.57
CA SER A 209 44.38 -6.75 56.12
C SER A 209 44.41 -7.65 57.36
N GLN A 210 45.15 -8.76 57.31
CA GLN A 210 45.48 -9.52 58.51
C GLN A 210 46.98 -9.42 58.80
N PHE A 211 47.31 -8.70 59.88
CA PHE A 211 48.64 -8.69 60.45
C PHE A 211 48.83 -9.94 61.30
N LYS A 212 49.52 -10.95 60.75
CA LYS A 212 49.93 -12.14 61.51
C LYS A 212 51.35 -11.95 62.04
N ALA A 213 51.46 -11.48 63.27
CA ALA A 213 52.70 -11.51 64.03
C ALA A 213 52.71 -12.76 64.91
N SER A 214 53.50 -13.75 64.54
CA SER A 214 53.80 -14.91 65.39
C SER A 214 55.29 -14.92 65.68
N THR A 215 55.65 -14.79 66.96
CA THR A 215 57.01 -15.00 67.46
C THR A 215 57.06 -16.39 68.08
N SER A 216 58.01 -17.22 67.67
CA SER A 216 58.30 -18.48 68.35
C SER A 216 59.78 -18.53 68.70
N PHE A 217 60.07 -18.80 69.98
CA PHE A 217 61.42 -18.90 70.51
C PHE A 217 61.62 -20.35 70.96
N GLY A 218 62.32 -21.14 70.14
CA GLY A 218 62.66 -22.52 70.45
C GLY A 218 64.14 -22.63 70.80
N TYR A 219 64.45 -22.94 72.06
CA TYR A 219 65.80 -23.29 72.50
C TYR A 219 65.92 -24.81 72.57
N ASN A 220 66.67 -25.42 71.64
CA ASN A 220 66.91 -26.86 71.63
C ASN A 220 68.37 -27.15 72.01
N SER A 221 68.53 -27.99 73.04
CA SER A 221 69.68 -28.17 73.94
C SER A 221 70.66 -29.24 73.47
N THR A 222 71.96 -29.14 73.80
CA THR A 222 72.81 -30.21 74.41
C THR A 222 74.18 -29.62 74.80
N THR A 223 74.85 -29.96 75.92
CA THR A 223 75.85 -31.05 76.04
C THR A 223 76.52 -30.94 77.44
N SER A 224 76.21 -31.82 78.39
CA SER A 224 76.98 -33.00 78.88
C SER A 224 78.38 -32.72 79.47
N GLY A 225 78.51 -32.77 80.80
CA GLY A 225 79.79 -32.82 81.52
C GLY A 225 79.61 -32.91 83.03
N SER A 226 79.68 -34.13 83.58
CA SER A 226 79.53 -34.47 84.99
C SER A 226 80.82 -34.30 85.79
N VAL A 227 80.79 -33.65 86.96
CA VAL A 227 81.66 -34.06 88.08
C VAL A 227 81.04 -33.70 89.43
N SER A 228 81.09 -34.67 90.32
CA SER A 228 80.29 -34.84 91.53
C SER A 228 81.07 -34.54 92.81
N GLY A 229 80.43 -33.91 93.78
CA GLY A 229 80.71 -34.15 95.21
C GLY A 229 81.08 -32.94 96.07
N GLY A 230 80.23 -32.65 97.06
CA GLY A 230 80.67 -32.22 98.40
C GLY A 230 80.73 -30.72 98.72
N THR A 231 79.71 -30.24 99.44
CA THR A 231 79.66 -29.18 100.46
C THR A 231 80.75 -28.09 100.51
N GLY A 232 80.36 -26.85 100.16
CA GLY A 232 80.76 -25.63 100.86
C GLY A 232 82.18 -25.09 100.68
N GLY A 233 82.46 -24.41 99.56
CA GLY A 233 83.54 -23.43 99.44
C GLY A 233 84.58 -23.70 98.35
N ILE A 234 84.58 -22.82 97.33
CA ILE A 234 85.65 -22.43 96.37
C ILE A 234 86.42 -23.52 95.59
N THR A 235 86.86 -23.13 94.38
CA THR A 235 87.88 -23.78 93.52
C THR A 235 87.39 -24.74 92.42
N SER A 236 87.47 -24.27 91.15
CA SER A 236 87.98 -25.06 90.01
C SER A 236 87.84 -24.36 88.65
N LEU A 237 87.23 -23.16 88.55
CA LEU A 237 87.46 -22.28 87.39
C LEU A 237 88.91 -21.75 87.28
N PHE A 238 89.78 -22.05 88.25
CA PHE A 238 91.23 -21.82 88.17
C PHE A 238 92.08 -23.10 88.24
N ALA A 239 91.50 -24.29 88.08
CA ALA A 239 92.27 -25.53 88.00
C ALA A 239 92.56 -25.87 86.52
N LYS A 240 93.76 -25.49 86.06
CA LYS A 240 94.35 -25.93 84.79
C LYS A 240 94.42 -27.46 84.75
N SER A 241 93.54 -28.11 83.99
CA SER A 241 93.91 -29.35 83.31
C SER A 241 93.06 -29.52 82.04
N SER A 242 93.78 -29.80 80.97
CA SER A 242 93.35 -29.96 79.60
C SER A 242 92.40 -31.14 79.41
N ALA A 243 91.11 -30.87 79.24
CA ALA A 243 90.18 -31.83 78.63
C ALA A 243 89.26 -31.08 77.65
N LYS A 244 89.31 -31.51 76.39
CA LYS A 244 88.65 -30.94 75.22
C LYS A 244 87.16 -30.65 75.45
N ALA A 245 86.81 -29.39 75.24
CA ALA A 245 85.44 -28.94 75.03
C ALA A 245 84.81 -29.53 73.74
N LYS A 246 83.50 -29.77 73.78
CA LYS A 246 82.64 -29.74 72.59
C LYS A 246 81.41 -28.89 72.90
N TYR A 247 81.52 -27.61 72.54
CA TYR A 247 80.43 -26.66 72.53
C TYR A 247 79.75 -26.70 71.16
N SER A 248 78.43 -26.86 71.14
CA SER A 248 77.61 -26.72 69.93
C SER A 248 76.33 -25.96 70.30
N SER A 249 76.45 -24.63 70.33
CA SER A 249 75.34 -23.71 70.53
C SER A 249 74.82 -23.28 69.17
N SER A 250 73.64 -23.75 68.76
CA SER A 250 72.94 -23.23 67.59
C SER A 250 71.63 -22.58 68.01
N VAL A 251 71.59 -21.26 67.97
CA VAL A 251 70.35 -20.48 68.12
C VAL A 251 69.85 -20.17 66.71
N ASN A 252 68.80 -20.87 66.27
CA ASN A 252 68.18 -20.59 64.98
C ASN A 252 67.17 -19.46 65.13
N PHE A 253 67.63 -18.22 64.95
CA PHE A 253 66.78 -17.04 64.92
C PHE A 253 66.21 -16.86 63.50
N LYS A 254 64.94 -17.20 63.29
CA LYS A 254 64.24 -16.97 62.02
C LYS A 254 63.28 -15.80 62.17
N VAL A 255 63.68 -14.63 61.67
CA VAL A 255 62.78 -13.48 61.48
C VAL A 255 62.19 -13.59 60.09
N ASN A 256 60.93 -14.03 60.00
CA ASN A 256 60.17 -13.99 58.75
C ASN A 256 59.24 -12.77 58.79
N ALA A 257 59.72 -11.65 58.28
CA ALA A 257 58.89 -10.48 58.00
C ALA A 257 58.56 -10.48 56.49
N SER A 258 57.42 -11.06 56.12
CA SER A 258 56.95 -11.07 54.73
C SER A 258 55.73 -10.16 54.59
N TYR A 259 55.84 -9.14 53.76
CA TYR A 259 54.74 -8.26 53.38
C TYR A 259 54.22 -8.69 52.00
N GLN A 260 53.15 -9.47 51.97
CA GLN A 260 52.56 -9.96 50.71
C GLN A 260 51.49 -8.97 50.21
N ARG A 261 51.90 -8.00 49.40
CA ARG A 261 50.97 -7.06 48.75
C ARG A 261 50.44 -7.66 47.45
N THR A 262 49.28 -8.29 47.49
CA THR A 262 48.56 -8.68 46.26
C THR A 262 47.70 -7.51 45.81
N SER A 263 48.18 -6.74 44.83
CA SER A 263 47.44 -5.67 44.18
C SER A 263 46.81 -6.19 42.89
N ARG A 264 45.48 -6.08 42.75
CA ARG A 264 44.80 -6.15 41.45
C ARG A 264 43.95 -4.90 41.32
N GLN A 265 44.16 -4.16 40.24
CA GLN A 265 43.58 -2.86 39.99
C GLN A 265 42.89 -2.90 38.62
N GLY A 266 41.63 -2.49 38.55
CA GLY A 266 40.89 -2.36 37.31
C GLY A 266 39.47 -1.83 37.51
N ASN A 267 39.11 -0.78 36.77
CA ASN A 267 37.72 -0.38 36.52
C ASN A 267 37.36 -0.86 35.11
N LYS A 268 36.44 -1.82 34.99
CA LYS A 268 35.86 -2.17 33.69
C LYS A 268 34.39 -1.79 33.69
N VAL A 269 34.08 -0.78 32.88
CA VAL A 269 32.71 -0.32 32.63
C VAL A 269 32.36 -0.74 31.21
N ASP A 270 31.64 -1.86 31.09
CA ASP A 270 31.12 -2.31 29.80
C ASP A 270 29.76 -1.65 29.57
N LYS A 271 29.71 -0.68 28.65
CA LYS A 271 28.49 0.00 28.20
C LYS A 271 28.13 -0.53 26.81
N THR A 272 27.00 -1.20 26.66
CA THR A 272 26.48 -1.62 25.34
C THR A 272 25.12 -0.98 25.11
N PHE A 273 25.03 -0.15 24.07
CA PHE A 273 23.80 0.48 23.59
C PHE A 273 23.44 -0.11 22.24
N GLN A 274 22.19 -0.52 22.06
CA GLN A 274 21.66 -1.04 20.80
C GLN A 274 20.38 -0.26 20.44
N LEU A 275 20.35 0.31 19.23
CA LEU A 275 19.20 1.01 18.66
C LEU A 275 18.65 0.17 17.50
N GLY A 276 17.42 -0.30 17.63
CA GLY A 276 16.66 -0.94 16.56
C GLY A 276 15.65 0.05 16.00
N ILE A 277 15.56 0.16 14.67
CA ILE A 277 14.56 0.98 13.99
C ILE A 277 13.77 0.05 13.09
N LYS A 278 12.45 -0.01 13.26
CA LYS A 278 11.54 -0.71 12.36
C LYS A 278 10.64 0.31 11.69
N VAL A 279 10.73 0.43 10.37
CA VAL A 279 9.86 1.33 9.61
C VAL A 279 8.90 0.46 8.79
N LYS A 280 7.60 0.65 9.01
CA LYS A 280 6.55 0.09 8.16
C LYS A 280 6.21 1.09 7.08
N VAL A 281 6.33 0.64 5.84
CA VAL A 281 6.03 1.43 4.66
C VAL A 281 4.86 0.76 3.97
N ALA A 282 3.80 1.52 3.71
CA ALA A 282 2.61 1.05 3.03
C ALA A 282 2.44 1.76 1.69
N GLN A 283 1.89 1.03 0.73
CA GLN A 283 1.28 1.62 -0.46
C GLN A 283 -0.11 2.10 -0.03
N ASP A 284 -0.32 3.41 -0.06
CA ASP A 284 -1.53 4.05 0.44
C ASP A 284 -2.42 4.52 -0.72
N GLU A 285 -3.63 4.96 -0.40
CA GLU A 285 -4.56 5.55 -1.35
C GLU A 285 -4.13 6.95 -1.80
N ILE A 286 -4.53 7.30 -3.02
CA ILE A 286 -4.18 8.58 -3.65
C ILE A 286 -4.71 9.76 -2.80
N PRO A 287 -3.92 10.82 -2.57
CA PRO A 287 -4.40 12.01 -1.86
C PRO A 287 -5.61 12.65 -2.55
N ALA A 288 -6.59 13.12 -1.77
CA ALA A 288 -7.85 13.68 -2.28
C ALA A 288 -7.69 14.80 -3.34
N GLY A 289 -6.62 15.61 -3.26
CA GLY A 289 -6.35 16.64 -4.27
C GLY A 289 -5.96 16.07 -5.64
N MET A 290 -5.24 14.94 -5.65
CA MET A 290 -4.85 14.25 -6.88
C MET A 290 -6.03 13.50 -7.49
N GLU A 291 -6.87 12.88 -6.65
CA GLU A 291 -8.12 12.26 -7.11
C GLU A 291 -9.00 13.28 -7.87
N LYS A 292 -9.13 14.50 -7.34
CA LYS A 292 -9.87 15.57 -8.02
C LYS A 292 -9.27 15.97 -9.37
N LEU A 293 -7.94 15.99 -9.49
CA LEU A 293 -7.27 16.27 -10.76
C LEU A 293 -7.53 15.15 -11.77
N LEU A 294 -7.45 13.89 -11.33
CA LEU A 294 -7.76 12.74 -12.18
C LEU A 294 -9.22 12.73 -12.61
N GLY A 295 -10.14 13.11 -11.72
CA GLY A 295 -11.56 13.27 -12.06
C GLY A 295 -11.81 14.36 -13.11
N ILE A 296 -11.13 15.51 -13.01
CA ILE A 296 -11.21 16.56 -14.05
C ILE A 296 -10.66 16.05 -15.39
N LEU A 297 -9.58 15.27 -15.36
CA LEU A 297 -8.99 14.66 -16.56
C LEU A 297 -9.90 13.56 -17.15
N GLU A 298 -10.64 12.84 -16.31
CA GLU A 298 -11.64 11.85 -16.73
C GLU A 298 -12.87 12.53 -17.37
N ASP A 299 -13.36 13.61 -16.77
CA ASP A 299 -14.47 14.41 -17.33
C ASP A 299 -14.09 15.06 -18.68
N ALA A 300 -12.80 15.26 -18.93
CA ALA A 300 -12.30 15.76 -20.21
C ALA A 300 -12.27 14.70 -21.32
N ILE A 301 -12.62 13.44 -21.05
CA ILE A 301 -12.71 12.37 -22.05
C ILE A 301 -13.93 12.63 -22.95
N VAL A 302 -13.68 12.96 -24.21
CA VAL A 302 -14.73 13.19 -25.20
C VAL A 302 -14.58 12.18 -26.34
N ALA A 303 -15.70 11.52 -26.68
CA ALA A 303 -15.79 10.70 -27.89
C ALA A 303 -16.25 11.57 -29.07
N GLN A 304 -15.43 11.68 -30.11
CA GLN A 304 -15.76 12.45 -31.32
C GLN A 304 -15.82 11.53 -32.56
N PRO A 305 -16.69 11.82 -33.53
CA PRO A 305 -16.70 11.09 -34.80
C PRO A 305 -15.39 11.34 -35.57
N THR A 306 -14.83 10.28 -36.14
CA THR A 306 -13.55 10.35 -36.86
C THR A 306 -13.80 10.91 -38.26
N GLY A 307 -13.56 12.20 -38.46
CA GLY A 307 -13.74 12.89 -39.75
C GLY A 307 -14.91 13.88 -39.75
N SER A 308 -14.61 15.13 -39.42
CA SER A 308 -15.35 16.32 -39.88
C SER A 308 -14.72 16.85 -41.15
#